data_AF-A0A8X8YB42-F1
#
_entry.id   AF-A0A8X8YB42-F1
#
_cell.length_a   1.000
_cell.length_b   1.000
_cell.length_c   1.000
_cell.angle_alpha   90.00
_cell.angle_beta   90.00
_cell.angle_gamma   90.00
#
_symmetry.space_group_name_H-M   'P 1'
#
loop_
_entity.id
_entity.type
_entity.pdbx_description
1 polymer ?
#
loop_
_entity_poly.entity_id
_entity_poly.type
_entity_poly.pdbx_seq_one_letter_code
_entity_poly.pdbx_strand_id
1 'polypeptide(L)'
;MKRPSHTSKLAPKGLARSMPTSGALDRVAEKLNLPFYEVPTGWKFFGNLMDAGKLSICGEESFGTGSDHIREKDGIGTCISIHLYINVECTSIHLAVLAWLSIIAFRNKDKKPGEKLVLCLMLCMSIGRLMEGTSSLDMTTRQALDTLLLYLISKGKTGDVYGDYTLQFADDFTYTDPVDGSVVTKQGVRFVFTDGSRIIFRLSGTGSAGATVRIYIEQFEPDSSKHDVDAQIALKPLIDLALSTSKLKEFTRREQPTVIT
;
A
#
# COMPACT_ATOMS: atom_id res chain seq x y z
N MET A 1 -24.05 34.43 -24.39
CA MET A 1 -22.85 34.17 -23.56
C MET A 1 -22.46 32.71 -23.71
N LYS A 2 -21.31 32.41 -24.32
CA LYS A 2 -20.74 31.05 -24.32
C LYS A 2 -20.31 30.74 -22.89
N ARG A 3 -20.77 29.62 -22.32
CA ARG A 3 -20.22 29.13 -21.04
C ARG A 3 -18.70 28.92 -21.25
N PRO A 4 -17.85 29.41 -20.34
CA PRO A 4 -16.41 29.16 -20.46
C PRO A 4 -16.18 27.64 -20.37
N SER A 5 -15.49 27.08 -21.36
CA SER A 5 -15.09 25.68 -21.42
C SER A 5 -14.10 25.39 -20.29
N HIS A 6 -14.59 25.00 -19.12
CA HIS A 6 -13.77 24.50 -18.02
C HIS A 6 -13.37 23.05 -18.31
N THR A 7 -12.44 22.87 -19.24
CA THR A 7 -11.73 21.60 -19.42
C THR A 7 -10.22 21.84 -19.52
N SER A 8 -9.65 22.59 -18.58
CA SER A 8 -8.34 22.17 -18.07
C SER A 8 -8.64 21.06 -17.07
N LYS A 9 -8.67 19.80 -17.53
CA LYS A 9 -8.65 18.66 -16.61
C LYS A 9 -7.39 18.81 -15.76
N LEU A 10 -7.52 19.20 -14.49
CA LEU A 10 -6.37 19.23 -13.60
C LEU A 10 -5.87 17.79 -13.47
N ALA A 11 -4.79 17.49 -14.17
CA ALA A 11 -4.05 16.27 -13.93
C ALA A 11 -3.51 16.31 -12.50
N PRO A 12 -3.51 15.18 -11.77
CA PRO A 12 -2.91 15.13 -10.44
C PRO A 12 -1.44 15.55 -10.52
N LYS A 13 -0.97 16.31 -9.53
CA LYS A 13 0.40 16.84 -9.48
C LYS A 13 1.43 15.73 -9.23
N GLY A 14 1.02 14.70 -8.50
CA GLY A 14 1.82 13.52 -8.19
C GLY A 14 1.02 12.51 -7.39
N LEU A 15 1.57 11.30 -7.29
CA LEU A 15 1.01 10.16 -6.58
C LEU A 15 1.99 9.69 -5.50
N ALA A 16 1.49 9.20 -4.37
CA ALA A 16 2.36 8.62 -3.35
C ALA A 16 1.71 7.44 -2.63
N ARG A 17 2.52 6.53 -2.11
CA ARG A 17 2.06 5.48 -1.19
C ARG A 17 3.07 5.24 -0.08
N SER A 18 2.63 4.64 1.02
CA SER A 18 3.58 4.10 1.99
C SER A 18 4.37 2.95 1.37
N MET A 19 5.62 2.79 1.78
CA MET A 19 6.50 1.73 1.31
C MET A 19 5.89 0.32 1.43
N PRO A 20 5.18 -0.04 2.51
CA PRO A 20 4.52 -1.34 2.61
C PRO A 20 3.32 -1.53 1.68
N THR A 21 2.72 -0.43 1.18
CA THR A 21 1.61 -0.52 0.22
C THR A 21 2.08 -1.16 -1.09
N SER A 22 1.21 -1.97 -1.70
CA SER A 22 1.45 -2.59 -3.01
C SER A 22 1.94 -1.58 -4.06
N GLY A 23 2.84 -2.04 -4.93
CA GLY A 23 3.37 -1.31 -6.08
C GLY A 23 2.35 -1.04 -7.19
N ALA A 24 1.08 -1.36 -6.95
CA ALA A 24 -0.06 -1.09 -7.80
C ALA A 24 -0.08 0.34 -8.36
N LEU A 25 0.06 1.32 -7.48
CA LEU A 25 -0.02 2.73 -7.83
C LEU A 25 1.16 3.17 -8.71
N ASP A 26 2.32 2.52 -8.57
CA ASP A 26 3.56 2.80 -9.29
C ASP A 26 3.34 2.58 -10.79
N ARG A 27 2.66 1.49 -11.15
CA ARG A 27 2.32 1.16 -12.54
C ARG A 27 1.36 2.17 -13.16
N VAL A 28 0.43 2.68 -12.36
CA VAL A 28 -0.48 3.76 -12.78
C VAL A 28 0.29 5.05 -12.98
N ALA A 29 1.20 5.38 -12.07
CA ALA A 29 2.05 6.57 -12.17
C ALA A 29 2.95 6.51 -13.41
N GLU A 30 3.59 5.36 -13.67
CA GLU A 30 4.42 5.10 -14.84
C GLU A 30 3.60 5.27 -16.14
N LYS A 31 2.43 4.64 -16.22
CA LYS A 31 1.56 4.72 -17.40
C LYS A 31 1.03 6.13 -17.66
N LEU A 32 0.80 6.91 -16.61
CA LEU A 32 0.33 8.29 -16.71
C LEU A 32 1.47 9.31 -16.78
N ASN A 33 2.72 8.86 -16.70
CA ASN A 33 3.92 9.70 -16.61
C ASN A 33 3.81 10.77 -15.52
N LEU A 34 3.40 10.36 -14.31
CA LEU A 34 3.20 11.23 -13.15
C LEU A 34 4.36 11.08 -12.15
N PRO A 35 4.74 12.16 -11.45
CA PRO A 35 5.64 12.06 -10.31
C PRO A 35 5.10 11.08 -9.27
N PHE A 36 5.97 10.19 -8.79
CA PHE A 36 5.62 9.15 -7.84
C PHE A 36 6.57 9.16 -6.63
N TYR A 37 6.01 9.00 -5.43
CA TYR A 37 6.76 8.98 -4.18
C TYR A 37 6.42 7.74 -3.35
N GLU A 38 7.42 6.91 -3.08
CA GLU A 38 7.35 5.87 -2.05
C GLU A 38 7.86 6.47 -0.74
N VAL A 39 6.96 6.64 0.24
CA VAL A 39 7.28 7.28 1.53
C VAL A 39 7.19 6.27 2.68
N PRO A 40 7.79 6.53 3.85
CA PRO A 40 7.61 5.67 5.02
C PRO A 40 6.16 5.71 5.53
N THR A 41 5.79 4.75 6.37
CA THR A 41 4.48 4.77 7.03
C THR A 41 4.33 6.00 7.92
N GLY A 42 3.22 6.70 7.78
CA GLY A 42 2.88 7.88 8.56
C GLY A 42 2.45 9.06 7.69
N TRP A 43 1.29 9.63 7.98
CA TRP A 43 0.66 10.64 7.12
C TRP A 43 1.46 11.95 7.00
N LYS A 44 2.36 12.23 7.94
CA LYS A 44 3.24 13.41 7.92
C LYS A 44 4.06 13.54 6.63
N PHE A 45 4.50 12.42 6.05
CA PHE A 45 5.32 12.45 4.82
C PHE A 45 4.47 12.87 3.62
N PHE A 46 3.21 12.43 3.56
CA PHE A 46 2.27 12.92 2.55
C PHE A 46 1.95 14.40 2.76
N GLY A 47 1.72 14.83 4.01
CA GLY A 47 1.45 16.22 4.35
C GLY A 47 2.52 17.17 3.80
N ASN A 48 3.80 16.84 4.02
CA ASN A 48 4.92 17.63 3.52
C ASN A 48 4.93 17.75 1.98
N LEU A 49 4.70 16.63 1.29
CA LEU A 49 4.59 16.60 -0.17
C LEU A 49 3.38 17.39 -0.70
N MET A 50 2.25 17.35 0.01
CA MET A 50 1.05 18.12 -0.34
C MET A 50 1.28 19.63 -0.16
N ASP A 51 1.91 20.03 0.95
CA ASP A 51 2.23 21.43 1.25
C ASP A 51 3.23 22.02 0.24
N ALA A 52 4.16 21.20 -0.25
CA ALA A 52 5.07 21.55 -1.33
C ALA A 52 4.42 21.53 -2.73
N GLY A 53 3.13 21.19 -2.84
CA GLY A 53 2.42 21.07 -4.11
C GLY A 53 2.91 19.93 -5.02
N LYS A 54 3.61 18.93 -4.46
CA LYS A 54 4.19 17.80 -5.19
C LYS A 54 3.27 16.59 -5.29
N LEU A 55 2.25 16.53 -4.43
CA LEU A 55 1.38 15.36 -4.26
C LEU A 55 -0.08 15.78 -4.39
N SER A 56 -0.87 14.98 -5.11
CA SER A 56 -2.32 15.14 -5.18
C SER A 56 -3.08 13.94 -4.64
N ILE A 57 -2.60 12.70 -4.81
CA ILE A 57 -3.33 11.50 -4.34
C ILE A 57 -2.36 10.59 -3.61
N CYS A 58 -2.75 10.10 -2.43
CA CYS A 58 -1.95 9.16 -1.67
C CYS A 58 -2.75 8.08 -0.95
N GLY A 59 -2.05 7.02 -0.52
CA GLY A 59 -2.65 5.99 0.30
C GLY A 59 -1.66 5.14 1.09
N GLU A 60 -2.20 4.44 2.08
CA GLU A 60 -1.54 3.42 2.89
C GLU A 60 -2.36 2.13 2.82
N GLU A 61 -1.64 1.02 2.92
CA GLU A 61 -2.14 -0.35 2.93
C GLU A 61 -3.15 -0.58 4.06
N SER A 62 -2.98 0.17 5.16
CA SER A 62 -3.86 0.19 6.32
C SER A 62 -5.19 0.93 6.08
N PHE A 63 -5.81 0.76 4.90
CA PHE A 63 -7.10 1.33 4.50
C PHE A 63 -7.17 2.85 4.53
N GLY A 64 -6.02 3.54 4.43
CA GLY A 64 -5.97 4.99 4.42
C GLY A 64 -5.82 5.50 2.99
N THR A 65 -6.73 6.33 2.51
CA THR A 65 -6.56 7.05 1.23
C THR A 65 -6.87 8.52 1.42
N GLY A 66 -6.27 9.38 0.61
CA GLY A 66 -6.53 10.81 0.66
C GLY A 66 -6.00 11.57 -0.55
N SER A 67 -6.25 12.87 -0.54
CA SER A 67 -5.76 13.79 -1.57
C SER A 67 -5.38 15.14 -0.97
N ASP A 68 -4.78 16.04 -1.76
CA ASP A 68 -4.33 17.37 -1.32
C ASP A 68 -5.44 18.34 -0.86
N HIS A 69 -6.71 17.91 -0.91
CA HIS A 69 -7.85 18.65 -0.36
C HIS A 69 -7.83 18.83 1.17
N ILE A 70 -7.27 17.88 1.92
CA ILE A 70 -7.05 17.94 3.38
C ILE A 70 -5.69 17.32 3.72
N ARG A 71 -5.26 17.41 4.99
CA ARG A 71 -3.97 16.87 5.46
C ARG A 71 -4.11 15.62 6.34
N GLU A 72 -5.19 14.89 6.14
CA GLU A 72 -5.54 13.71 6.92
C GLU A 72 -6.00 12.57 6.01
N LYS A 73 -6.09 11.37 6.58
CA LYS A 73 -6.79 10.24 5.93
C LYS A 73 -8.26 10.61 5.77
N ASP A 74 -8.81 10.47 4.57
CA ASP A 74 -10.25 10.67 4.33
C ASP A 74 -10.91 9.30 4.06
N GLY A 75 -11.39 8.69 5.14
CA GLY A 75 -11.72 7.27 5.20
C GLY A 75 -13.07 6.93 5.82
N ILE A 76 -14.15 7.69 5.61
CA ILE A 76 -15.48 7.12 5.93
C ILE A 76 -15.69 5.88 5.05
N GLY A 77 -15.50 4.71 5.68
CA GLY A 77 -15.88 3.39 5.26
C GLY A 77 -17.06 2.90 6.09
N THR A 78 -18.03 2.25 5.42
CA THR A 78 -18.92 1.22 5.99
C THR A 78 -19.54 1.51 7.37
N CYS A 79 -20.59 2.35 7.39
CA CYS A 79 -21.84 2.15 8.16
C CYS A 79 -22.79 3.34 7.91
N ILE A 80 -23.91 3.07 7.24
CA ILE A 80 -25.18 3.83 7.24
C ILE A 80 -25.11 5.30 6.78
N SER A 81 -25.65 5.56 5.58
CA SER A 81 -26.64 6.64 5.36
C SER A 81 -27.40 6.39 4.06
N ILE A 82 -28.23 5.34 4.07
CA ILE A 82 -29.56 5.44 3.45
C ILE A 82 -30.41 6.20 4.48
N HIS A 83 -31.10 7.26 4.05
CA HIS A 83 -31.87 8.24 4.82
C HIS A 83 -31.06 9.35 5.54
N LEU A 84 -30.90 10.51 4.89
CA LEU A 84 -31.79 11.66 5.11
C LEU A 84 -31.44 12.81 4.14
N TYR A 85 -32.43 13.25 3.38
CA TYR A 85 -32.55 14.67 3.03
C TYR A 85 -32.51 15.48 4.34
N ILE A 86 -31.61 16.46 4.49
CA ILE A 86 -31.81 17.72 5.23
C ILE A 86 -30.53 18.57 5.13
N ASN A 87 -30.74 19.85 4.82
CA ASN A 87 -29.78 20.94 4.80
C ASN A 87 -28.84 20.95 6.02
N VAL A 88 -27.55 20.63 5.83
CA VAL A 88 -26.49 20.99 6.78
C VAL A 88 -25.27 21.45 5.98
N GLU A 89 -24.86 22.69 6.22
CA GLU A 89 -23.55 23.23 5.87
C GLU A 89 -22.47 22.48 6.65
N CYS A 90 -22.01 21.36 6.09
CA CYS A 90 -20.79 20.65 6.54
C CYS A 90 -19.93 20.35 5.31
N THR A 91 -19.14 21.33 4.89
CA THR A 91 -18.07 21.17 3.89
C THR A 91 -16.86 20.49 4.53
N SER A 92 -16.87 19.16 4.67
CA SER A 92 -15.69 18.28 4.78
C SER A 92 -16.12 16.80 4.86
N ILE A 93 -15.28 15.87 4.35
CA ILE A 93 -15.27 14.40 4.56
C ILE A 93 -16.15 13.58 3.62
N HIS A 94 -15.69 13.20 2.40
CA HIS A 94 -16.40 12.18 1.56
C HIS A 94 -15.56 11.57 0.39
N LEU A 95 -14.26 11.83 0.28
CA LEU A 95 -13.59 11.75 -1.04
C LEU A 95 -13.43 10.32 -1.60
N ALA A 96 -13.12 9.31 -0.78
CA ALA A 96 -12.83 7.95 -1.28
C ALA A 96 -14.09 7.26 -1.87
N VAL A 97 -15.21 7.28 -1.14
CA VAL A 97 -16.47 6.69 -1.61
C VAL A 97 -17.01 7.46 -2.81
N LEU A 98 -17.01 8.80 -2.76
CA LEU A 98 -17.46 9.61 -3.88
C LEU A 98 -16.57 9.43 -5.12
N ALA A 99 -15.26 9.25 -4.95
CA ALA A 99 -14.35 8.93 -6.05
C ALA A 99 -14.73 7.59 -6.68
N TRP A 100 -14.95 6.54 -5.89
CA TRP A 100 -15.40 5.24 -6.38
C TRP A 100 -16.74 5.32 -7.11
N LEU A 101 -17.74 5.99 -6.52
CA LEU A 101 -19.05 6.20 -7.14
C LEU A 101 -18.94 7.00 -8.44
N SER A 102 -18.09 8.02 -8.48
CA SER A 102 -17.83 8.82 -9.67
C SER A 102 -17.15 8.00 -10.78
N ILE A 103 -16.19 7.13 -10.43
CA ILE A 103 -15.54 6.22 -11.37
C ILE A 103 -16.57 5.24 -11.94
N ILE A 104 -17.39 4.62 -11.10
CA ILE A 104 -18.44 3.69 -11.53
C ILE A 104 -19.44 4.41 -12.43
N ALA A 105 -19.95 5.56 -12.02
CA ALA A 105 -20.89 6.36 -12.80
C ALA A 105 -20.30 6.76 -14.15
N PHE A 106 -19.06 7.24 -14.18
CA PHE A 106 -18.40 7.65 -15.42
C PHE A 106 -18.15 6.48 -16.38
N ARG A 107 -17.66 5.33 -15.87
CA ARG A 107 -17.36 4.15 -16.69
C ARG A 107 -18.61 3.43 -17.20
N ASN A 108 -19.76 3.65 -16.55
CA ASN A 108 -21.02 3.00 -16.89
C ASN A 108 -22.09 3.99 -17.35
N LYS A 109 -21.72 5.22 -17.71
CA LYS A 109 -22.65 6.29 -18.13
C LYS A 109 -23.52 5.90 -19.34
N ASP A 110 -23.03 5.00 -20.17
CA ASP A 110 -23.68 4.55 -21.39
C ASP A 110 -24.45 3.22 -21.19
N LYS A 111 -24.43 2.65 -19.98
CA LYS A 111 -25.12 1.39 -19.66
C LYS A 111 -26.56 1.61 -19.24
N LYS A 112 -27.43 0.67 -19.62
CA LYS A 112 -28.85 0.69 -19.24
C LYS A 112 -29.08 0.05 -17.86
N PRO A 113 -30.16 0.42 -17.15
CA PRO A 113 -30.56 -0.25 -15.92
C PRO A 113 -30.72 -1.77 -16.13
N GLY A 114 -30.09 -2.57 -15.26
CA GLY A 114 -30.10 -4.03 -15.34
C GLY A 114 -28.91 -4.66 -16.07
N GLU A 115 -28.07 -3.87 -16.76
CA GLU A 115 -26.84 -4.37 -17.35
C GLU A 115 -25.74 -4.53 -16.29
N LYS A 116 -24.93 -5.60 -16.41
CA LYS A 116 -23.81 -5.84 -15.50
C LYS A 116 -22.84 -4.67 -15.57
N LEU A 117 -22.62 -3.95 -14.47
CA LEU A 117 -21.68 -2.83 -14.41
C LEU A 117 -20.25 -3.30 -14.67
N VAL A 118 -19.45 -2.49 -15.37
CA VAL A 118 -18.00 -2.62 -15.36
C VAL A 118 -17.53 -2.13 -13.99
N LEU A 119 -17.25 -3.07 -13.10
CA LEU A 119 -16.52 -2.79 -11.86
C LEU A 119 -15.02 -2.78 -12.16
N CYS A 120 -14.21 -2.29 -11.22
CA CYS A 120 -12.75 -2.21 -11.28
C CYS A 120 -12.00 -3.54 -11.48
N LEU A 121 -12.66 -4.62 -11.90
CA LEU A 121 -12.00 -5.86 -12.30
C LEU A 121 -11.00 -5.61 -13.45
N MET A 122 -11.29 -4.66 -14.35
CA MET A 122 -10.36 -4.26 -15.41
C MET A 122 -9.06 -3.59 -14.90
N LEU A 123 -9.02 -3.08 -13.67
CA LEU A 123 -7.79 -2.52 -13.08
C LEU A 123 -6.99 -3.63 -12.38
N CYS A 124 -7.67 -4.58 -11.70
CA CYS A 124 -7.05 -5.82 -11.22
C CYS A 124 -6.44 -6.64 -12.37
N MET A 125 -7.04 -6.63 -13.56
CA MET A 125 -6.48 -7.23 -14.79
C MET A 125 -5.12 -6.66 -15.22
N SER A 126 -4.69 -5.55 -14.62
CA SER A 126 -3.40 -4.89 -14.91
C SER A 126 -2.50 -4.76 -13.68
N ILE A 127 -2.99 -5.14 -12.50
CA ILE A 127 -2.34 -4.83 -11.23
C ILE A 127 -2.70 -5.94 -10.22
N GLY A 128 -1.68 -6.73 -9.84
CA GLY A 128 -1.81 -7.91 -8.97
C GLY A 128 -2.47 -7.67 -7.60
N ARG A 129 -2.85 -8.77 -6.94
CA ARG A 129 -3.64 -8.82 -5.69
C ARG A 129 -2.72 -8.99 -4.47
N LEU A 130 -3.02 -8.31 -3.35
CA LEU A 130 -2.15 -8.20 -2.15
C LEU A 130 -2.74 -8.94 -0.93
N MET A 131 -1.89 -9.52 -0.06
CA MET A 131 -2.24 -9.99 1.29
C MET A 131 -1.28 -9.40 2.35
N GLU A 132 -1.80 -9.13 3.54
CA GLU A 132 -1.10 -8.50 4.67
C GLU A 132 -1.16 -9.40 5.92
N GLY A 133 -0.06 -9.55 6.66
CA GLY A 133 -0.02 -10.31 7.92
C GLY A 133 0.55 -9.50 9.09
N THR A 134 -0.13 -9.50 10.24
CA THR A 134 0.34 -8.80 11.45
C THR A 134 0.46 -9.75 12.64
N SER A 135 1.54 -9.61 13.42
CA SER A 135 1.75 -10.39 14.65
C SER A 135 2.26 -9.50 15.78
N SER A 136 1.54 -9.45 16.91
CA SER A 136 1.88 -8.65 18.09
C SER A 136 2.56 -9.48 19.19
N LEU A 137 3.60 -8.94 19.83
CA LEU A 137 4.35 -9.55 20.93
C LEU A 137 4.60 -8.55 22.07
N ASP A 138 4.67 -9.07 23.30
CA ASP A 138 4.85 -8.32 24.55
C ASP A 138 6.30 -7.80 24.76
N MET A 139 6.49 -6.95 25.76
CA MET A 139 7.59 -6.06 26.11
C MET A 139 9.04 -6.57 26.07
N THR A 140 9.30 -7.85 26.30
CA THR A 140 10.66 -8.42 26.38
C THR A 140 11.32 -8.69 25.01
N THR A 141 10.63 -8.36 23.90
CA THR A 141 10.90 -8.92 22.56
C THR A 141 11.54 -7.94 21.56
N ARG A 142 11.64 -6.65 21.87
CA ARG A 142 12.10 -5.66 20.86
C ARG A 142 13.53 -5.90 20.39
N GLN A 143 14.46 -6.21 21.30
CA GLN A 143 15.85 -6.53 20.95
C GLN A 143 15.95 -7.78 20.05
N ALA A 144 15.13 -8.80 20.31
CA ALA A 144 15.07 -9.99 19.47
C ALA A 144 14.54 -9.67 18.05
N LEU A 145 13.54 -8.78 17.95
CA LEU A 145 13.00 -8.32 16.68
C LEU A 145 13.94 -7.39 15.91
N ASP A 146 14.69 -6.53 16.60
CA ASP A 146 15.74 -5.73 15.97
C ASP A 146 16.87 -6.65 15.46
N THR A 147 17.22 -7.69 16.22
CA THR A 147 18.17 -8.73 15.80
C THR A 147 17.66 -9.53 14.60
N LEU A 148 16.36 -9.84 14.56
CA LEU A 148 15.71 -10.47 13.41
C LEU A 148 15.87 -9.61 12.14
N LEU A 149 15.63 -8.30 12.22
CA LEU A 149 15.79 -7.41 11.06
C LEU A 149 17.25 -7.37 10.58
N LEU A 150 18.21 -7.27 11.51
CA LEU A 150 19.64 -7.32 11.17
C LEU A 150 20.02 -8.66 10.53
N TYR A 151 19.50 -9.76 11.07
CA TYR A 151 19.69 -11.10 10.51
C TYR A 151 19.12 -11.19 9.08
N LEU A 152 17.90 -10.70 8.85
CA LEU A 152 17.27 -10.67 7.53
C LEU A 152 18.11 -9.90 6.51
N ILE A 153 18.55 -8.68 6.83
CA ILE A 153 19.41 -7.89 5.94
C ILE A 153 20.69 -8.64 5.61
N SER A 154 21.30 -9.32 6.59
CA SER A 154 22.54 -10.09 6.37
C SER A 154 22.37 -11.30 5.44
N LYS A 155 21.13 -11.74 5.20
CA LYS A 155 20.81 -12.92 4.41
C LYS A 155 20.50 -12.63 2.94
N GLY A 156 20.00 -11.44 2.62
CA GLY A 156 19.66 -11.08 1.25
C GLY A 156 20.88 -10.54 0.51
N LYS A 157 21.40 -11.29 -0.46
CA LYS A 157 22.38 -10.79 -1.42
C LYS A 157 21.76 -10.71 -2.80
N THR A 158 21.98 -9.60 -3.49
CA THR A 158 21.56 -9.45 -4.89
C THR A 158 22.03 -10.64 -5.73
N GLY A 159 21.11 -11.24 -6.47
CA GLY A 159 21.32 -12.43 -7.28
C GLY A 159 21.03 -13.75 -6.57
N ASP A 160 20.75 -13.75 -5.26
CA ASP A 160 20.31 -14.96 -4.55
C ASP A 160 19.01 -15.50 -5.17
N VAL A 161 18.95 -16.83 -5.32
CA VAL A 161 17.81 -17.52 -5.92
C VAL A 161 17.05 -18.30 -4.86
N TYR A 162 15.75 -18.06 -4.79
CA TYR A 162 14.82 -18.64 -3.84
C TYR A 162 13.68 -19.34 -4.59
N GLY A 163 13.92 -20.58 -5.02
CA GLY A 163 13.01 -21.25 -5.95
C GLY A 163 12.93 -20.49 -7.27
N ASP A 164 11.75 -20.01 -7.63
CA ASP A 164 11.51 -19.23 -8.86
C ASP A 164 11.81 -17.73 -8.68
N TYR A 165 12.10 -17.26 -7.46
CA TYR A 165 12.32 -15.85 -7.17
C TYR A 165 13.81 -15.51 -7.14
N THR A 166 14.25 -14.60 -8.01
CA THR A 166 15.62 -14.06 -7.99
C THR A 166 15.63 -12.71 -7.29
N LEU A 167 16.45 -12.57 -6.24
CA LEU A 167 16.52 -11.36 -5.43
C LEU A 167 17.21 -10.24 -6.22
N GLN A 168 16.48 -9.16 -6.50
CA GLN A 168 17.03 -7.95 -7.10
C GLN A 168 17.84 -7.17 -6.07
N PHE A 169 17.24 -6.89 -4.91
CA PHE A 169 17.94 -6.29 -3.79
C PHE A 169 17.25 -6.61 -2.47
N ALA A 170 18.03 -6.51 -1.39
CA ALA A 170 17.50 -6.41 -0.04
C ALA A 170 18.12 -5.21 0.69
N ASP A 171 17.28 -4.40 1.32
CA ASP A 171 17.71 -3.18 2.02
C ASP A 171 16.87 -2.93 3.28
N ASP A 172 17.36 -2.01 4.13
CA ASP A 172 16.56 -1.41 5.19
C ASP A 172 16.13 -0.02 4.73
N PHE A 173 14.82 0.13 4.48
CA PHE A 173 14.27 1.29 3.79
C PHE A 173 14.67 2.59 4.49
N THR A 174 15.28 3.48 3.72
CA THR A 174 15.67 4.81 4.12
C THR A 174 15.01 5.81 3.17
N TYR A 175 14.44 6.85 3.74
CA TYR A 175 13.77 7.91 3.00
C TYR A 175 14.41 9.24 3.33
N THR A 176 14.73 10.00 2.29
CA THR A 176 15.11 11.41 2.39
C THR A 176 13.97 12.23 1.84
N ASP A 177 13.39 13.08 2.67
CA ASP A 177 12.27 13.91 2.28
C ASP A 177 12.70 14.95 1.22
N PRO A 178 12.06 15.00 0.05
CA PRO A 178 12.45 15.89 -1.04
C PRO A 178 11.96 17.33 -0.86
N VAL A 179 11.33 17.66 0.28
CA VAL A 179 10.86 19.00 0.64
C VAL A 179 11.79 19.62 1.67
N ASP A 180 12.04 18.93 2.79
CA ASP A 180 12.83 19.47 3.91
C ASP A 180 14.21 18.82 4.08
N GLY A 181 14.53 17.77 3.31
CA GLY A 181 15.81 17.05 3.40
C GLY A 181 15.96 16.17 4.63
N SER A 182 14.92 16.02 5.46
CA SER A 182 14.95 15.14 6.62
C SER A 182 15.15 13.68 6.20
N VAL A 183 15.98 12.97 6.95
CA VAL A 183 16.29 11.57 6.68
C VAL A 183 15.71 10.70 7.77
N VAL A 184 14.95 9.68 7.38
CA VAL A 184 14.50 8.61 8.27
C VAL A 184 15.04 7.27 7.76
N THR A 185 15.63 6.52 8.68
CA THR A 185 16.19 5.19 8.43
C THR A 185 15.38 4.13 9.18
N LYS A 186 15.69 2.85 8.96
CA LYS A 186 15.09 1.73 9.69
C LYS A 186 13.58 1.64 9.54
N GLN A 187 13.07 1.95 8.34
CA GLN A 187 11.63 2.00 8.06
C GLN A 187 11.05 0.65 7.61
N GLY A 188 11.89 -0.38 7.48
CA GLY A 188 11.49 -1.75 7.20
C GLY A 188 12.45 -2.43 6.23
N VAL A 189 12.70 -3.72 6.47
CA VAL A 189 13.57 -4.53 5.62
C VAL A 189 12.78 -5.02 4.43
N ARG A 190 13.28 -4.79 3.22
CA ARG A 190 12.63 -5.20 1.97
C ARG A 190 13.48 -6.25 1.28
N PHE A 191 12.80 -7.25 0.71
CA PHE A 191 13.33 -8.16 -0.27
C PHE A 191 12.53 -7.92 -1.53
N VAL A 192 13.18 -7.40 -2.57
CA VAL A 192 12.53 -7.10 -3.86
C VAL A 192 13.11 -8.03 -4.89
N PHE A 193 12.24 -8.75 -5.59
CA PHE A 193 12.59 -9.74 -6.58
C PHE A 193 12.49 -9.17 -7.99
N THR A 194 13.19 -9.78 -8.95
CA THR A 194 13.29 -9.29 -10.33
C THR A 194 11.97 -9.33 -11.10
N ASP A 195 11.03 -10.17 -10.68
CA ASP A 195 9.67 -10.27 -11.24
C ASP A 195 8.73 -9.15 -10.72
N GLY A 196 9.19 -8.34 -9.76
CA GLY A 196 8.38 -7.31 -9.09
C GLY A 196 7.68 -7.79 -7.83
N SER A 197 7.84 -9.06 -7.44
CA SER A 197 7.38 -9.58 -6.15
C SER A 197 8.20 -8.98 -5.01
N ARG A 198 7.61 -8.86 -3.82
CA ARG A 198 8.24 -8.24 -2.65
C ARG A 198 7.85 -8.93 -1.36
N ILE A 199 8.80 -9.00 -0.43
CA ILE A 199 8.55 -9.35 0.98
C ILE A 199 9.12 -8.22 1.84
N ILE A 200 8.31 -7.67 2.74
CA ILE A 200 8.70 -6.55 3.60
C ILE A 200 8.46 -6.92 5.05
N PHE A 201 9.48 -6.74 5.89
CA PHE A 201 9.40 -6.92 7.34
C PHE A 201 9.51 -5.57 8.03
N ARG A 202 8.51 -5.22 8.85
CA ARG A 202 8.49 -3.94 9.55
C ARG A 202 8.09 -4.12 11.00
N LEU A 203 8.79 -3.41 11.89
CA LEU A 203 8.39 -3.31 13.29
C LEU A 203 7.44 -2.13 13.49
N SER A 204 6.40 -2.37 14.27
CA SER A 204 5.40 -1.38 14.65
C SER A 204 5.13 -1.45 16.15
N GLY A 205 4.62 -0.36 16.72
CA GLY A 205 4.48 -0.19 18.17
C GLY A 205 5.56 0.72 18.75
N THR A 206 5.14 1.62 19.64
CA THR A 206 5.99 2.61 20.30
C THR A 206 6.08 2.30 21.79
N GLY A 207 7.30 2.19 22.31
CA GLY A 207 7.57 2.24 23.76
C GLY A 207 7.45 0.92 24.51
N SER A 208 7.09 1.06 25.79
CA SER A 208 7.14 0.01 26.82
C SER A 208 5.89 -0.89 26.84
N ALA A 209 5.28 -1.19 25.70
CA ALA A 209 4.06 -2.02 25.61
C ALA A 209 4.19 -3.20 24.64
N GLY A 210 5.42 -3.48 24.16
CA GLY A 210 5.69 -4.55 23.22
C GLY A 210 5.89 -4.05 21.79
N ALA A 211 6.25 -4.98 20.90
CA ALA A 211 6.55 -4.70 19.51
C ALA A 211 5.85 -5.71 18.61
N THR A 212 5.33 -5.23 17.50
CA THR A 212 4.58 -6.00 16.51
C THR A 212 5.41 -6.08 15.24
N VAL A 213 5.73 -7.30 14.79
CA VAL A 213 6.32 -7.52 13.48
C VAL A 213 5.21 -7.71 12.46
N ARG A 214 5.26 -6.89 11.42
CA ARG A 214 4.36 -6.91 10.26
C ARG A 214 5.14 -7.46 9.08
N ILE A 215 4.49 -8.37 8.35
CA ILE A 215 5.05 -8.97 7.14
C ILE A 215 4.08 -8.66 6.00
N TYR A 216 4.59 -8.00 4.97
CA TYR A 216 3.85 -7.67 3.76
C TYR A 216 4.41 -8.53 2.63
N ILE A 217 3.52 -9.19 1.89
CA ILE A 217 3.90 -10.12 0.83
C ILE A 217 3.12 -9.76 -0.41
N GLU A 218 3.84 -9.48 -1.48
CA GLU A 218 3.29 -9.07 -2.76
C GLU A 218 3.86 -9.92 -3.88
N GLN A 219 2.99 -10.37 -4.78
CA GLN A 219 3.38 -11.02 -6.01
C GLN A 219 2.79 -10.25 -7.20
N PHE A 220 3.65 -9.97 -8.18
CA PHE A 220 3.19 -9.43 -9.44
C PHE A 220 2.87 -10.57 -10.42
N GLU A 221 1.68 -10.55 -11.00
CA GLU A 221 1.26 -11.50 -12.03
C GLU A 221 0.88 -10.71 -13.30
N PRO A 222 1.71 -10.71 -14.34
CA PRO A 222 1.38 -10.04 -15.61
C PRO A 222 0.36 -10.82 -16.45
N ASP A 223 0.23 -12.13 -16.26
CA ASP A 223 -0.69 -12.97 -17.05
C ASP A 223 -2.12 -12.87 -16.53
N SER A 224 -2.96 -12.15 -17.29
CA SER A 224 -4.38 -11.95 -16.97
C SER A 224 -5.19 -13.24 -16.79
N SER A 225 -4.75 -14.37 -17.37
CA SER A 225 -5.45 -15.65 -17.20
C SER A 225 -5.32 -16.23 -15.79
N LYS A 226 -4.36 -15.74 -15.00
CA LYS A 226 -4.09 -16.19 -13.62
C LYS A 226 -4.63 -15.25 -12.56
N HIS A 227 -5.33 -14.18 -12.93
CA HIS A 227 -5.80 -13.16 -11.97
C HIS A 227 -7.00 -13.60 -11.12
N ASP A 228 -7.72 -14.63 -11.55
CA ASP A 228 -8.83 -15.23 -10.80
C ASP A 228 -8.36 -16.28 -9.78
N VAL A 229 -7.05 -16.54 -9.67
CA VAL A 229 -6.49 -17.43 -8.65
C VAL A 229 -6.67 -16.79 -7.27
N ASP A 230 -7.06 -17.61 -6.30
CA ASP A 230 -7.16 -17.15 -4.92
C ASP A 230 -5.81 -16.65 -4.39
N ALA A 231 -5.83 -15.51 -3.70
CA ALA A 231 -4.60 -14.85 -3.28
C ALA A 231 -3.81 -15.68 -2.26
N GLN A 232 -4.47 -16.47 -1.40
CA GLN A 232 -3.77 -17.34 -0.44
C GLN A 232 -3.04 -18.48 -1.16
N ILE A 233 -3.57 -18.94 -2.30
CA ILE A 233 -2.92 -19.94 -3.13
C ILE A 233 -1.74 -19.30 -3.87
N ALA A 234 -1.97 -18.16 -4.53
CA ALA A 234 -0.95 -17.46 -5.31
C ALA A 234 0.27 -17.09 -4.45
N LEU A 235 0.06 -16.52 -3.26
CA LEU A 235 1.13 -16.03 -2.39
C LEU A 235 1.77 -17.12 -1.52
N LYS A 236 1.22 -18.34 -1.49
CA LYS A 236 1.75 -19.43 -0.67
C LYS A 236 3.27 -19.63 -0.85
N PRO A 237 3.84 -19.65 -2.07
CA PRO A 237 5.29 -19.81 -2.26
C PRO A 237 6.10 -18.70 -1.59
N LEU A 238 5.67 -17.43 -1.68
CA LEU A 238 6.34 -16.31 -1.03
C LEU A 238 6.16 -16.32 0.49
N ILE A 239 5.02 -16.79 1.01
CA ILE A 239 4.80 -16.98 2.45
C ILE A 239 5.77 -18.04 2.99
N ASP A 240 5.86 -19.19 2.33
CA ASP A 240 6.79 -20.27 2.72
C ASP A 240 8.25 -19.78 2.66
N LEU A 241 8.58 -18.98 1.64
CA LEU A 241 9.88 -18.33 1.52
C LEU A 241 10.17 -17.34 2.67
N ALA A 242 9.21 -16.47 3.00
CA ALA A 242 9.34 -15.51 4.09
C ALA A 242 9.56 -16.21 5.42
N LEU A 243 8.81 -17.28 5.70
CA LEU A 243 8.91 -18.05 6.95
C LEU A 243 10.24 -18.82 7.04
N SER A 244 10.68 -19.46 5.95
CA SER A 244 11.94 -20.20 5.92
C SER A 244 13.17 -19.30 6.02
N THR A 245 13.13 -18.11 5.42
CA THR A 245 14.25 -17.16 5.44
C THR A 245 14.36 -16.43 6.77
N SER A 246 13.23 -16.03 7.37
CA SER A 246 13.21 -15.15 8.54
C SER A 246 13.52 -15.83 9.86
N LYS A 247 13.37 -17.16 9.97
CA LYS A 247 13.38 -17.86 11.27
C LYS A 247 12.40 -17.24 12.27
N LEU A 248 11.30 -16.65 11.79
CA LEU A 248 10.37 -15.88 12.62
C LEU A 248 9.89 -16.67 13.83
N LYS A 249 9.62 -17.96 13.65
CA LYS A 249 9.23 -18.89 14.71
C LYS A 249 10.28 -19.00 15.84
N GLU A 250 11.57 -19.01 15.52
CA GLU A 250 12.65 -19.04 16.52
C GLU A 250 12.69 -17.73 17.33
N PHE A 251 12.56 -16.59 16.65
CA PHE A 251 12.61 -15.26 17.28
C PHE A 251 11.35 -14.89 18.05
N THR A 252 10.18 -15.35 17.60
CA THR A 252 8.88 -14.95 18.17
C THR A 252 8.23 -16.03 19.03
N ARG A 253 8.66 -17.29 18.90
CA ARG A 253 8.04 -18.48 19.50
C ARG A 253 6.56 -18.67 19.11
N ARG A 254 6.15 -18.12 17.96
CA ARG A 254 4.79 -18.23 17.42
C ARG A 254 4.80 -19.18 16.22
N GLU A 255 3.76 -20.01 16.14
CA GLU A 255 3.53 -20.92 15.00
C GLU A 255 2.76 -20.26 13.85
N GLN A 256 1.92 -19.27 14.17
CA GLN A 256 1.01 -18.63 13.23
C GLN A 256 0.91 -17.12 13.52
N PRO A 257 0.59 -16.30 12.51
CA PRO A 257 0.33 -14.88 12.71
C PRO A 257 -0.91 -14.67 13.58
N THR A 258 -1.00 -13.51 14.23
CA THR A 258 -2.17 -13.14 15.04
C THR A 258 -3.32 -12.69 14.14
N VAL A 259 -3.03 -12.03 13.03
CA VAL A 259 -4.02 -11.52 12.07
C VAL A 259 -3.50 -11.69 10.65
N ILE A 260 -4.40 -12.05 9.74
CA ILE A 260 -4.20 -12.09 8.29
C ILE A 260 -5.30 -11.20 7.66
N THR A 261 -4.94 -10.41 6.66
CA THR A 261 -5.76 -9.41 5.98
C THR A 261 -5.60 -9.53 4.47
#